data_AF-A0A172TFS7-F1
#
_entry.id   AF-A0A172TFS7-F1
#
_cell.length_a   1.000
_cell.length_b   1.000
_cell.length_c   1.000
_cell.angle_alpha   90.00
_cell.angle_beta   90.00
_cell.angle_gamma   90.00
#
_symmetry.space_group_name_H-M   'P 1'
#
loop_
_entity.id
_entity.type
_entity.pdbx_description
1 polymer ?
#
loop_
_entity_poly.entity_id
_entity_poly.type
_entity_poly.pdbx_seq_one_letter_code
_entity_poly.pdbx_strand_id
1 'polypeptide(L)'
;MEIYPDEILVSALARRANTGDKRIKPSIKRLFGFGHKKASVDLPSSIGMLTANKVFTMSNEQLIQDHTLYPLFHLFITDAQATKVFIAMIDDRGSAVHLTAGIMASVVRHKQSLKLCPGCLRDDYTVYGEPFWHLNHQLPGMLVCPKHLHRLISNCSTCGEELTVITESSLPLCPSHCRNGHDLAAQVEKVHDDKVHILSCGITRLYELGRTGALNHRKFHQVYQQRLKQLGLCSSKGRVEQAKVSQLFRRCYSSNLLNSIGVPAPSGLDSWLACVLRAPRRSFHPLLHMLVILCLWDDVKSFFVDYKNVGNYETTGYRKGTRMKSPNINNKPRVDWIKRDKQVAHCINEAILEIRSAPGKPRRLTICRIGRHIGQLALLERHLDKLPICRALLHRNLETVVQHQKNKIDWAFDSLILSGNVLSEWRILREAAMRKYASTDVVSYLQQKLKLNIEQASIAS
;
A
#
# COMPACT_ATOMS: atom_id res chain seq x y z
N MET A 1 6.06 5.63 22.21
CA MET A 1 6.92 5.63 21.01
C MET A 1 6.11 5.10 19.85
N GLU A 2 5.81 5.98 18.91
CA GLU A 2 5.17 5.64 17.64
C GLU A 2 6.24 5.22 16.62
N ILE A 3 5.83 4.48 15.60
CA ILE A 3 6.71 4.06 14.51
C ILE A 3 6.75 5.20 13.49
N TYR A 4 7.93 5.55 12.98
CA TYR A 4 8.05 6.62 11.99
C TYR A 4 7.51 6.23 10.61
N PRO A 5 7.10 7.20 9.78
CA PRO A 5 6.84 6.94 8.37
C PRO A 5 8.05 6.32 7.67
N ASP A 6 7.83 5.32 6.82
CA ASP A 6 8.89 4.57 6.13
C ASP A 6 9.84 3.81 7.07
N GLU A 7 9.52 3.59 8.35
CA GLU A 7 10.34 2.76 9.24
C GLU A 7 9.95 1.27 9.17
N ILE A 8 10.92 0.35 9.07
CA ILE A 8 10.64 -1.09 9.18
C ILE A 8 10.33 -1.52 10.61
N LEU A 9 9.51 -2.55 10.77
CA LEU A 9 9.13 -3.09 12.08
C LEU A 9 10.34 -3.44 12.97
N VAL A 10 11.41 -3.99 12.38
CA VAL A 10 12.64 -4.36 13.09
C VAL A 10 13.31 -3.13 13.74
N SER A 11 13.32 -1.99 13.05
CA SER A 11 13.90 -0.73 13.52
C SER A 11 13.12 -0.18 14.72
N ALA A 12 11.79 -0.16 14.60
CA ALA A 12 10.92 0.31 15.67
C ALA A 12 11.09 -0.52 16.94
N LEU A 13 11.23 -1.84 16.79
CA LEU A 13 11.50 -2.76 17.90
C LEU A 13 12.88 -2.53 18.50
N ALA A 14 13.91 -2.25 17.68
CA ALA A 14 15.25 -1.93 18.16
C ALA A 14 15.27 -0.64 19.00
N ARG A 15 14.69 0.45 18.48
CA ARG A 15 14.55 1.74 19.19
C ARG A 15 13.85 1.57 20.53
N ARG A 16 12.73 0.85 20.53
CA ARG A 16 11.94 0.66 21.74
C ARG A 16 12.59 -0.28 22.75
N ALA A 17 13.37 -1.27 22.29
CA ALA A 17 14.20 -2.08 23.17
C ALA A 17 15.28 -1.22 23.85
N ASN A 18 15.85 -0.25 23.11
CA ASN A 18 16.87 0.66 23.62
C ASN A 18 16.36 1.63 24.70
N THR A 19 15.05 1.91 24.76
CA THR A 19 14.47 2.69 25.88
C THR A 19 14.30 1.89 27.17
N GLY A 20 14.72 0.63 27.21
CA GLY A 20 14.61 -0.23 28.38
C GLY A 20 13.21 -0.83 28.62
N ASP A 21 12.32 -0.82 27.62
CA ASP A 21 10.97 -1.38 27.75
C ASP A 21 11.02 -2.91 27.92
N LYS A 22 10.80 -3.36 29.17
CA LYS A 22 10.88 -4.79 29.54
C LYS A 22 9.83 -5.67 28.83
N ARG A 23 8.74 -5.09 28.31
CA ARG A 23 7.67 -5.83 27.59
C ARG A 23 8.15 -6.38 26.23
N ILE A 24 9.27 -5.87 25.74
CA ILE A 24 9.75 -6.13 24.39
C ILE A 24 10.64 -7.37 24.32
N LYS A 25 11.37 -7.69 25.40
CA LYS A 25 12.30 -8.83 25.43
C LYS A 25 11.64 -10.17 25.03
N PRO A 26 10.43 -10.53 25.52
CA PRO A 26 9.74 -11.74 25.07
C PRO A 26 9.30 -11.69 23.60
N SER A 27 8.94 -10.50 23.12
CA SER A 27 8.48 -10.27 21.75
C SER A 27 9.62 -10.39 20.75
N ILE A 28 10.79 -9.78 21.02
CA ILE A 28 11.99 -9.92 20.18
C ILE A 28 12.41 -11.38 20.08
N LYS A 29 12.43 -12.10 21.21
CA LYS A 29 12.80 -13.52 21.25
C LYS A 29 11.92 -14.40 20.35
N ARG A 30 10.65 -14.05 20.14
CA ARG A 30 9.72 -14.83 19.32
C ARG A 30 9.63 -14.36 17.87
N LEU A 31 9.65 -13.04 17.60
CA LEU A 31 9.66 -12.47 16.24
C LEU A 31 10.95 -12.80 15.48
N PHE A 32 12.07 -12.80 16.19
CA PHE A 32 13.39 -12.98 15.59
C PHE A 32 14.13 -14.22 16.08
N GLY A 33 13.49 -15.00 16.97
CA GLY A 33 13.81 -16.41 17.24
C GLY A 33 15.27 -16.73 17.54
N PHE A 34 15.66 -16.75 18.81
CA PHE A 34 16.83 -17.54 19.22
C PHE A 34 16.56 -19.04 18.89
N GLY A 35 17.40 -19.65 18.06
CA GLY A 35 17.28 -21.04 17.58
C GLY A 35 16.98 -21.17 16.07
N HIS A 36 16.50 -22.34 15.61
CA HIS A 36 16.33 -22.72 14.20
C HIS A 36 15.37 -21.86 13.33
N LYS A 37 14.85 -20.72 13.82
CA LYS A 37 13.97 -19.80 13.08
C LYS A 37 14.77 -18.55 12.69
N LYS A 38 15.10 -18.38 11.40
CA LYS A 38 15.79 -17.16 10.92
C LYS A 38 14.85 -15.95 10.99
N ALA A 39 15.30 -14.90 11.66
CA ALA A 39 14.74 -13.55 11.57
C ALA A 39 14.52 -13.13 10.11
N SER A 40 13.34 -12.59 9.80
CA SER A 40 12.99 -12.08 8.48
C SER A 40 12.59 -10.62 8.59
N VAL A 41 13.28 -9.77 7.83
CA VAL A 41 12.99 -8.33 7.72
C VAL A 41 11.81 -8.09 6.77
N ASP A 42 11.67 -8.94 5.75
CA ASP A 42 10.68 -8.81 4.69
C ASP A 42 9.27 -9.21 5.15
N LEU A 43 9.11 -10.47 5.58
CA LEU A 43 7.83 -11.04 6.00
C LEU A 43 7.95 -11.71 7.39
N PRO A 44 8.09 -10.93 8.47
CA PRO A 44 8.23 -11.47 9.82
C PRO A 44 6.97 -12.23 10.26
N SER A 45 7.16 -13.29 11.04
CA SER A 45 6.08 -14.00 11.74
C SER A 45 5.88 -13.49 13.17
N SER A 46 4.80 -13.90 13.83
CA SER A 46 4.52 -13.57 15.24
C SER A 46 4.18 -12.10 15.52
N ILE A 47 3.74 -11.34 14.51
CA ILE A 47 3.31 -9.94 14.67
C ILE A 47 2.12 -9.82 15.64
N GLY A 48 1.24 -10.83 15.68
CA GLY A 48 0.08 -10.88 16.58
C GLY A 48 0.44 -10.72 18.06
N MET A 49 1.66 -11.07 18.44
CA MET A 49 2.14 -10.89 19.81
C MET A 49 2.42 -9.44 20.18
N LEU A 50 2.80 -8.61 19.22
CA LEU A 50 3.09 -7.19 19.45
C LEU A 50 1.83 -6.43 19.87
N THR A 51 0.72 -6.73 19.21
CA THR A 51 -0.57 -6.13 19.53
C THR A 51 -1.16 -6.71 20.81
N ALA A 52 -1.07 -8.03 21.02
CA ALA A 52 -1.49 -8.67 22.27
C ALA A 52 -0.77 -8.11 23.51
N ASN A 53 0.55 -7.87 23.39
CA ASN A 53 1.37 -7.30 24.46
C ASN A 53 1.32 -5.76 24.52
N LYS A 54 0.49 -5.11 23.69
CA LYS A 54 0.38 -3.64 23.58
C LYS A 54 1.74 -2.96 23.38
N VAL A 55 2.63 -3.59 22.61
CA VAL A 55 3.94 -3.00 22.24
C VAL A 55 3.73 -1.75 21.39
N PHE A 56 2.76 -1.82 20.47
CA PHE A 56 2.33 -0.72 19.62
C PHE A 56 0.81 -0.51 19.73
N THR A 57 0.33 0.69 19.39
CA THR A 57 -1.09 1.05 19.34
C THR A 57 -1.76 0.64 18.02
N MET A 58 -0.97 0.34 16.99
CA MET A 58 -1.43 -0.08 15.66
C MET A 58 -1.98 -1.50 15.67
N SER A 59 -2.93 -1.79 14.78
CA SER A 59 -3.44 -3.15 14.57
C SER A 59 -2.42 -4.04 13.84
N ASN A 60 -2.65 -5.37 13.83
CA ASN A 60 -1.81 -6.31 13.08
C ASN A 60 -1.79 -5.96 11.59
N GLU A 61 -2.95 -5.60 11.04
CA GLU A 61 -3.12 -5.19 9.65
C GLU A 61 -2.28 -3.95 9.34
N GLN A 62 -2.32 -2.93 10.20
CA GLN A 62 -1.54 -1.71 10.01
C GLN A 62 -0.04 -1.99 10.09
N LEU A 63 0.43 -2.78 11.07
CA LEU A 63 1.83 -3.16 11.17
C LEU A 63 2.32 -3.91 9.93
N ILE A 64 1.52 -4.87 9.43
CA ILE A 64 1.86 -5.65 8.23
C ILE A 64 1.86 -4.76 6.99
N GLN A 65 0.88 -3.88 6.82
CA GLN A 65 0.73 -3.07 5.60
C GLN A 65 1.69 -1.88 5.54
N ASP A 66 2.01 -1.26 6.67
CA ASP A 66 2.77 -0.01 6.67
C ASP A 66 4.25 -0.20 7.06
N HIS A 67 4.61 -1.30 7.74
CA HIS A 67 5.95 -1.50 8.30
C HIS A 67 6.61 -2.85 7.94
N THR A 68 6.11 -3.54 6.91
CA THR A 68 6.74 -4.75 6.35
C THR A 68 6.74 -4.73 4.83
N LEU A 69 7.42 -5.68 4.19
CA LEU A 69 7.44 -5.77 2.73
C LEU A 69 6.22 -6.50 2.15
N TYR A 70 5.26 -6.93 2.99
CA TYR A 70 4.04 -7.63 2.56
C TYR A 70 3.30 -6.97 1.40
N PRO A 71 3.06 -5.64 1.36
CA PRO A 71 2.36 -5.00 0.24
C PRO A 71 2.97 -5.28 -1.12
N LEU A 72 4.29 -5.40 -1.21
CA LEU A 72 4.98 -5.70 -2.48
C LEU A 72 4.83 -7.18 -2.86
N PHE A 73 4.94 -8.11 -1.92
CA PHE A 73 4.79 -9.54 -2.19
C PHE A 73 3.33 -9.91 -2.52
N HIS A 74 2.38 -9.29 -1.83
CA HIS A 74 0.94 -9.47 -2.04
C HIS A 74 0.51 -9.25 -3.50
N LEU A 75 1.18 -8.35 -4.24
CA LEU A 75 0.88 -8.06 -5.63
C LEU A 75 0.95 -9.26 -6.58
N PHE A 76 1.77 -10.27 -6.25
CA PHE A 76 2.15 -11.34 -7.17
C PHE A 76 1.73 -12.74 -6.70
N ILE A 77 0.93 -12.80 -5.65
CA ILE A 77 0.39 -14.03 -5.08
C ILE A 77 -1.14 -14.03 -5.16
N THR A 78 -1.74 -15.22 -5.25
CA THR A 78 -3.21 -15.36 -5.29
C THR A 78 -3.86 -14.91 -4.00
N ASP A 79 -5.14 -14.56 -4.01
CA ASP A 79 -5.85 -14.14 -2.79
C ASP A 79 -5.82 -15.25 -1.71
N ALA A 80 -5.91 -16.51 -2.13
CA ALA A 80 -5.79 -17.66 -1.23
C ALA A 80 -4.38 -17.76 -0.59
N GLN A 81 -3.32 -17.49 -1.35
CA GLN A 81 -1.95 -17.42 -0.80
C GLN A 81 -1.79 -16.20 0.10
N ALA A 82 -2.32 -15.04 -0.30
CA ALA A 82 -2.24 -13.80 0.46
C ALA A 82 -2.86 -13.95 1.85
N THR A 83 -4.03 -14.58 1.95
CA THR A 83 -4.68 -14.91 3.23
C THR A 83 -3.81 -15.83 4.08
N LYS A 84 -3.22 -16.89 3.49
CA LYS A 84 -2.34 -17.81 4.22
C LYS A 84 -1.07 -17.12 4.73
N VAL A 85 -0.44 -16.28 3.90
CA VAL A 85 0.74 -15.49 4.28
C VAL A 85 0.40 -14.54 5.41
N PHE A 86 -0.72 -13.81 5.30
CA PHE A 86 -1.16 -12.86 6.32
C PHE A 86 -1.42 -13.53 7.67
N ILE A 87 -2.13 -14.67 7.68
CA ILE A 87 -2.35 -15.46 8.89
C ILE A 87 -1.02 -15.95 9.47
N ALA A 88 -0.10 -16.45 8.64
CA ALA A 88 1.20 -16.94 9.09
C ALA A 88 2.11 -15.83 9.63
N MET A 89 1.96 -14.58 9.16
CA MET A 89 2.67 -13.42 9.70
C MET A 89 2.15 -13.03 11.10
N ILE A 90 0.87 -13.28 11.38
CA ILE A 90 0.26 -13.03 12.70
C ILE A 90 0.62 -14.15 13.69
N ASP A 91 0.58 -15.41 13.24
CA ASP A 91 0.74 -16.60 14.07
C ASP A 91 2.18 -16.77 14.62
N ASP A 92 2.30 -17.46 15.76
CA ASP A 92 3.57 -17.66 16.47
C ASP A 92 4.34 -18.91 16.02
N ARG A 93 3.73 -19.72 15.15
CA ARG A 93 4.28 -20.99 14.69
C ARG A 93 5.43 -20.83 13.69
N GLY A 94 5.61 -19.64 13.10
CA GLY A 94 6.74 -19.30 12.24
C GLY A 94 6.89 -20.18 11.00
N SER A 95 5.81 -20.85 10.58
CA SER A 95 5.85 -21.83 9.50
C SER A 95 5.52 -21.20 8.13
N ALA A 96 6.33 -21.54 7.14
CA ALA A 96 6.05 -21.44 5.71
C ALA A 96 5.65 -20.04 5.14
N VAL A 97 5.94 -18.92 5.81
CA VAL A 97 5.63 -17.57 5.27
C VAL A 97 6.32 -17.37 3.92
N HIS A 98 7.66 -17.49 3.87
CA HIS A 98 8.44 -17.38 2.62
C HIS A 98 8.15 -18.49 1.62
N LEU A 99 7.78 -19.69 2.08
CA LEU A 99 7.39 -20.80 1.20
C LEU A 99 6.06 -20.48 0.50
N THR A 100 5.06 -20.03 1.26
CA THR A 100 3.71 -19.71 0.77
C THR A 100 3.72 -18.48 -0.13
N ALA A 101 4.56 -17.48 0.20
CA ALA A 101 4.80 -16.30 -0.62
C ALA A 101 5.63 -16.60 -1.89
N GLY A 102 6.14 -17.83 -2.05
CA GLY A 102 6.95 -18.24 -3.21
C GLY A 102 8.37 -17.67 -3.22
N ILE A 103 8.83 -17.09 -2.10
CA ILE A 103 10.16 -16.49 -1.96
C ILE A 103 11.23 -17.58 -1.90
N MET A 104 11.00 -18.66 -1.14
CA MET A 104 11.99 -19.75 -1.02
C MET A 104 12.27 -20.47 -2.34
N ALA A 105 11.30 -20.52 -3.25
CA ALA A 105 11.43 -21.15 -4.56
C ALA A 105 11.94 -20.18 -5.64
N SER A 106 12.30 -18.95 -5.27
CA SER A 106 12.76 -17.91 -6.18
C SER A 106 14.22 -18.11 -6.59
N VAL A 107 14.54 -17.67 -7.81
CA VAL A 107 15.94 -17.57 -8.29
C VAL A 107 16.68 -16.36 -7.72
N VAL A 108 15.97 -15.42 -7.10
CA VAL A 108 16.53 -14.21 -6.51
C VAL A 108 17.28 -14.59 -5.24
N ARG A 109 18.57 -14.24 -5.18
CA ARG A 109 19.40 -14.50 -4.00
C ARG A 109 19.22 -13.38 -2.97
N HIS A 110 18.73 -13.75 -1.79
CA HIS A 110 18.57 -12.80 -0.68
C HIS A 110 19.83 -12.78 0.20
N LYS A 111 20.51 -11.64 0.29
CA LYS A 111 21.46 -11.35 1.37
C LYS A 111 20.74 -10.50 2.41
N GLN A 112 20.58 -11.01 3.62
CA GLN A 112 19.85 -10.35 4.72
C GLN A 112 20.71 -9.29 5.43
N SER A 113 21.19 -8.30 4.69
CA SER A 113 21.85 -7.11 5.27
C SER A 113 20.91 -5.92 5.13
N LEU A 114 20.63 -5.21 6.22
CA LEU A 114 19.92 -3.93 6.14
C LEU A 114 20.80 -2.90 5.43
N LYS A 115 20.13 -1.95 4.80
CA LYS A 115 20.78 -0.90 4.04
C LYS A 115 20.33 0.45 4.55
N LEU A 116 21.22 1.42 4.51
CA LEU A 116 20.91 2.80 4.82
C LEU A 116 21.42 3.74 3.72
N CYS A 117 20.87 4.96 3.71
CA CYS A 117 21.32 6.03 2.84
C CYS A 117 22.01 7.10 3.70
N PRO A 118 23.25 7.52 3.37
CA PRO A 118 23.93 8.62 4.05
C PRO A 118 23.13 9.93 4.04
N GLY A 119 22.33 10.15 2.98
CA GLY A 119 21.44 11.32 2.88
C GLY A 119 20.28 11.25 3.85
N CYS A 120 19.59 10.10 3.91
CA CYS A 120 18.48 9.91 4.85
C CYS A 120 18.94 10.00 6.30
N LEU A 121 20.15 9.49 6.64
CA LEU A 121 20.69 9.66 7.99
C LEU A 121 20.69 11.13 8.44
N ARG A 122 21.13 12.06 7.57
CA ARG A 122 21.13 13.50 7.89
C ARG A 122 19.72 14.05 8.05
N ASP A 123 18.83 13.69 7.14
CA ASP A 123 17.43 14.11 7.19
C ASP A 123 16.76 13.62 8.47
N ASP A 124 16.96 12.35 8.83
CA ASP A 124 16.34 11.74 10.00
C ASP A 124 16.82 12.41 11.28
N TYR A 125 18.12 12.69 11.41
CA TYR A 125 18.64 13.47 12.53
C TYR A 125 18.01 14.86 12.61
N THR A 126 17.84 15.52 11.46
CA THR A 126 17.29 16.89 11.42
C THR A 126 15.81 16.90 11.78
N VAL A 127 15.05 15.90 11.34
CA VAL A 127 13.58 15.85 11.48
C VAL A 127 13.13 15.15 12.77
N TYR A 128 13.77 14.04 13.11
CA TYR A 128 13.36 13.16 14.22
C TYR A 128 14.35 13.15 15.39
N GLY A 129 15.54 13.70 15.22
CA GLY A 129 16.61 13.69 16.23
C GLY A 129 17.41 12.38 16.28
N GLU A 130 17.00 11.36 15.52
CA GLU A 130 17.64 10.06 15.46
C GLU A 130 17.34 9.34 14.13
N PRO A 131 18.28 8.54 13.60
CA PRO A 131 18.09 7.77 12.38
C PRO A 131 17.36 6.45 12.65
N PHE A 132 16.74 5.91 11.60
CA PHE A 132 16.06 4.62 11.65
C PHE A 132 16.28 3.83 10.35
N TRP A 133 16.00 2.52 10.37
CA TRP A 133 16.10 1.72 9.15
C TRP A 133 14.86 1.93 8.29
N HIS A 134 15.04 2.56 7.13
CA HIS A 134 13.95 2.79 6.19
C HIS A 134 13.49 1.52 5.48
N LEU A 135 12.19 1.39 5.29
CA LEU A 135 11.52 0.34 4.52
C LEU A 135 11.89 0.41 3.06
N ASN A 136 11.85 1.59 2.46
CA ASN A 136 12.24 1.78 1.07
C ASN A 136 13.65 1.25 0.77
N HIS A 137 14.61 1.43 1.68
CA HIS A 137 15.97 0.92 1.49
C HIS A 137 16.06 -0.62 1.53
N GLN A 138 15.08 -1.29 2.15
CA GLN A 138 15.04 -2.75 2.26
C GLN A 138 14.30 -3.43 1.11
N LEU A 139 13.62 -2.68 0.22
CA LEU A 139 12.91 -3.27 -0.90
C LEU A 139 13.88 -4.10 -1.78
N PRO A 140 13.40 -5.20 -2.40
CA PRO A 140 14.28 -6.07 -3.18
C PRO A 140 14.88 -5.35 -4.40
N GLY A 141 16.17 -5.59 -4.64
CA GLY A 141 16.90 -4.96 -5.75
C GLY A 141 17.31 -3.51 -5.52
N MET A 142 17.02 -2.92 -4.36
CA MET A 142 17.43 -1.56 -4.02
C MET A 142 18.94 -1.47 -3.84
N LEU A 143 19.60 -0.68 -4.69
CA LEU A 143 21.02 -0.34 -4.59
C LEU A 143 21.24 1.16 -4.37
N VAL A 144 20.24 1.99 -4.69
CA VAL A 144 20.31 3.45 -4.66
C VAL A 144 19.07 3.98 -3.98
N CYS A 145 19.23 5.01 -3.15
CA CYS A 145 18.11 5.71 -2.54
C CYS A 145 17.36 6.53 -3.60
N PRO A 146 16.04 6.34 -3.80
CA PRO A 146 15.27 7.10 -4.80
C PRO A 146 15.15 8.58 -4.43
N LYS A 147 15.24 8.93 -3.14
CA LYS A 147 15.19 10.31 -2.64
C LYS A 147 16.49 11.08 -2.89
N HIS A 148 17.64 10.45 -2.64
CA HIS A 148 18.94 11.13 -2.60
C HIS A 148 19.91 10.78 -3.72
N LEU A 149 19.63 9.73 -4.51
CA LEU A 149 20.55 9.19 -5.52
C LEU A 149 21.89 8.68 -4.96
N HIS A 150 21.98 8.50 -3.64
CA HIS A 150 23.15 7.90 -3.01
C HIS A 150 23.06 6.38 -3.06
N ARG A 151 24.20 5.72 -3.26
CA ARG A 151 24.34 4.29 -3.09
C ARG A 151 23.96 3.91 -1.66
N LEU A 152 23.17 2.86 -1.54
CA LEU A 152 22.80 2.31 -0.25
C LEU A 152 23.96 1.48 0.30
N ILE A 153 24.33 1.72 1.55
CA ILE A 153 25.44 1.02 2.22
C ILE A 153 24.91 0.03 3.25
N SER A 154 25.53 -1.15 3.29
CA SER A 154 25.37 -2.18 4.32
C SER A 154 26.64 -2.38 5.15
N ASN A 155 27.72 -1.72 4.75
CA ASN A 155 29.05 -1.79 5.34
C ASN A 155 29.64 -0.39 5.37
N CYS A 156 30.47 -0.09 6.36
CA CYS A 156 31.27 1.12 6.40
C CYS A 156 32.27 1.10 5.22
N SER A 157 32.24 2.14 4.39
CA SER A 157 33.13 2.27 3.23
C SER A 157 34.60 2.49 3.62
N THR A 158 34.87 2.91 4.85
CA THR A 158 36.24 3.16 5.35
C THR A 158 36.90 1.91 5.93
N CYS A 159 36.21 1.20 6.83
CA CYS A 159 36.79 0.05 7.54
C CYS A 159 36.17 -1.30 7.18
N GLY A 160 35.18 -1.34 6.27
CA GLY A 160 34.52 -2.57 5.81
C GLY A 160 33.54 -3.20 6.81
N GLU A 161 33.42 -2.63 8.01
CA GLU A 161 32.54 -3.12 9.08
C GLU A 161 31.09 -3.25 8.60
N GLU A 162 30.50 -4.44 8.76
CA GLU A 162 29.08 -4.65 8.47
C GLU A 162 28.20 -3.90 9.47
N LEU A 163 27.31 -3.06 8.93
CA LEU A 163 26.39 -2.22 9.72
C LEU A 163 25.24 -3.04 10.30
N THR A 164 24.99 -4.19 9.70
CA THR A 164 23.93 -5.11 10.10
C THR A 164 24.47 -6.35 10.74
N VAL A 165 24.68 -6.25 12.03
CA VAL A 165 24.77 -7.44 12.85
C VAL A 165 23.40 -7.65 13.50
N ILE A 166 22.49 -8.30 12.78
CA ILE A 166 21.35 -8.94 13.44
C ILE A 166 21.93 -10.17 14.14
N THR A 167 22.40 -9.98 15.37
CA THR A 167 22.81 -11.11 16.21
C THR A 167 21.58 -11.73 16.84
N GLU A 168 21.74 -12.97 17.29
CA GLU A 168 20.74 -13.62 18.14
C GLU A 168 20.42 -12.75 19.37
N SER A 169 21.38 -11.97 19.87
CA SER A 169 21.34 -11.23 21.14
C SER A 169 20.85 -9.76 21.09
N SER A 170 20.75 -9.11 19.93
CA SER A 170 20.30 -7.71 19.85
C SER A 170 19.81 -7.31 18.46
N LEU A 171 18.72 -6.52 18.41
CA LEU A 171 18.29 -5.85 17.18
C LEU A 171 19.17 -4.62 16.93
N PRO A 172 19.77 -4.45 15.74
CA PRO A 172 20.65 -3.32 15.48
C PRO A 172 19.83 -2.03 15.34
N LEU A 173 20.15 -1.04 16.17
CA LEU A 173 19.73 0.34 15.91
C LEU A 173 20.36 0.82 14.59
N CYS A 174 19.71 1.78 13.93
CA CYS A 174 20.30 2.42 12.77
C CYS A 174 21.48 3.27 13.24
N PRO A 175 22.72 2.97 12.84
CA PRO A 175 23.88 3.68 13.33
C PRO A 175 24.10 4.99 12.56
N SER A 176 24.56 6.03 13.26
CA SER A 176 25.12 7.24 12.64
C SER A 176 26.61 7.12 12.38
N HIS A 177 27.29 6.38 13.23
CA HIS A 177 28.70 6.06 13.13
C HIS A 177 28.87 4.55 13.18
N CYS A 178 29.85 4.02 12.45
CA CYS A 178 30.22 2.61 12.63
C CYS A 178 30.89 2.41 14.01
N ARG A 179 31.12 1.16 14.46
CA ARG A 179 31.75 0.91 15.78
C ARG A 179 33.17 1.47 15.89
N ASN A 180 33.82 1.72 14.76
CA ASN A 180 35.12 2.37 14.68
C ASN A 180 35.05 3.92 14.65
N GLY A 181 33.87 4.52 14.82
CA GLY A 181 33.70 5.97 14.92
C GLY A 181 33.65 6.73 13.58
N HIS A 182 33.66 6.04 12.44
CA HIS A 182 33.51 6.71 11.14
C HIS A 182 32.07 7.16 10.92
N ASP A 183 31.89 8.43 10.57
CA ASP A 183 30.59 9.02 10.22
C ASP A 183 30.04 8.37 8.94
N LEU A 184 28.87 7.74 9.06
CA LEU A 184 28.17 7.09 7.94
C LEU A 184 27.39 8.09 7.08
N ALA A 185 26.98 9.22 7.65
CA ALA A 185 26.34 10.30 6.91
C ALA A 185 27.32 10.98 5.94
N ALA A 186 28.62 10.97 6.22
CA ALA A 186 29.66 11.49 5.33
C ALA A 186 29.99 10.57 4.14
N GLN A 187 29.59 9.30 4.16
CA GLN A 187 29.96 8.29 3.15
C GLN A 187 29.10 8.35 1.88
N VAL A 188 28.96 9.54 1.31
CA VAL A 188 28.11 9.79 0.15
C VAL A 188 28.79 9.31 -1.13
N GLU A 189 28.22 8.29 -1.76
CA GLU A 189 28.55 7.86 -3.12
C GLU A 189 27.32 8.11 -4.02
N LYS A 190 27.37 9.10 -4.92
CA LYS A 190 26.29 9.34 -5.89
C LYS A 190 26.36 8.32 -7.02
N VAL A 191 25.22 7.73 -7.37
CA VAL A 191 25.13 6.79 -8.49
C VAL A 191 24.55 7.50 -9.71
N HIS A 192 25.27 7.41 -10.82
CA HIS A 192 24.91 8.03 -12.11
C HIS A 192 24.29 7.02 -13.11
N ASP A 193 24.08 5.76 -12.70
CA ASP A 193 23.41 4.77 -13.52
C ASP A 193 21.88 4.96 -13.46
N ASP A 194 21.32 5.55 -14.52
CA ASP A 194 19.89 5.79 -14.67
C ASP A 194 19.06 4.51 -14.51
N LYS A 195 19.54 3.35 -14.95
CA LYS A 195 18.76 2.09 -14.86
C LYS A 195 18.62 1.62 -13.43
N VAL A 196 19.68 1.75 -12.62
CA VAL A 196 19.63 1.42 -11.19
C VAL A 196 18.68 2.37 -10.45
N HIS A 197 18.71 3.65 -10.81
CA HIS A 197 17.79 4.63 -10.24
C HIS A 197 16.34 4.37 -10.64
N ILE A 198 16.06 4.13 -11.93
CA ILE A 198 14.72 3.80 -12.45
C ILE A 198 14.18 2.51 -11.78
N LEU A 199 15.03 1.50 -11.59
CA LEU A 199 14.66 0.29 -10.85
C LEU A 199 14.23 0.61 -9.41
N SER A 200 14.98 1.47 -8.73
CA SER A 200 14.72 1.87 -7.34
C SER A 200 13.40 2.66 -7.24
N CYS A 201 13.20 3.64 -8.10
CA CYS A 201 11.93 4.38 -8.18
C CYS A 201 10.75 3.47 -8.55
N GLY A 202 10.97 2.54 -9.48
CA GLY A 202 9.96 1.59 -9.93
C GLY A 202 9.50 0.64 -8.82
N ILE A 203 10.43 0.05 -8.06
CA ILE A 203 10.07 -0.89 -7.00
C ILE A 203 9.37 -0.17 -5.83
N THR A 204 9.82 1.03 -5.47
CA THR A 204 9.11 1.89 -4.50
C THR A 204 7.69 2.19 -4.99
N ARG A 205 7.52 2.55 -6.27
CA ARG A 205 6.20 2.82 -6.83
C ARG A 205 5.30 1.60 -6.84
N LEU A 206 5.82 0.41 -7.15
CA LEU A 206 5.05 -0.83 -7.05
C LEU A 206 4.62 -1.12 -5.61
N TYR A 207 5.52 -0.96 -4.63
CA TYR A 207 5.20 -1.12 -3.22
C TYR A 207 4.03 -0.20 -2.81
N GLU A 208 4.09 1.09 -3.16
CA GLU A 208 3.01 2.05 -2.89
C GLU A 208 1.67 1.61 -3.49
N LEU A 209 1.66 1.18 -4.77
CA LEU A 209 0.46 0.74 -5.45
C LEU A 209 -0.12 -0.55 -4.85
N GLY A 210 0.73 -1.43 -4.32
CA GLY A 210 0.32 -2.60 -3.54
C GLY A 210 -0.29 -2.21 -2.21
N ARG A 211 0.33 -1.27 -1.50
CA ARG A 211 -0.14 -0.76 -0.20
C ARG A 211 -1.51 -0.09 -0.31
N THR A 212 -1.77 0.68 -1.37
CA THR A 212 -3.10 1.29 -1.59
C THR A 212 -4.13 0.32 -2.18
N GLY A 213 -3.76 -0.93 -2.48
CA GLY A 213 -4.64 -1.90 -3.15
C GLY A 213 -4.97 -1.55 -4.61
N ALA A 214 -4.22 -0.64 -5.24
CA ALA A 214 -4.44 -0.21 -6.61
C ALA A 214 -4.02 -1.26 -7.65
N LEU A 215 -3.10 -2.15 -7.27
CA LEU A 215 -2.64 -3.31 -8.06
C LEU A 215 -2.92 -4.62 -7.31
N ASN A 216 -3.13 -5.70 -8.07
CA ASN A 216 -3.26 -7.07 -7.54
C ASN A 216 -2.87 -8.11 -8.59
N HIS A 217 -2.69 -9.37 -8.18
CA HIS A 217 -2.15 -10.43 -9.04
C HIS A 217 -2.99 -10.75 -10.29
N ARG A 218 -4.31 -10.48 -10.28
CA ARG A 218 -5.28 -11.08 -11.21
C ARG A 218 -5.06 -10.66 -12.68
N LYS A 219 -4.56 -9.45 -12.91
CA LYS A 219 -4.46 -8.85 -14.25
C LYS A 219 -3.06 -8.91 -14.86
N PHE A 220 -2.00 -9.14 -14.08
CA PHE A 220 -0.61 -9.05 -14.56
C PHE A 220 -0.35 -9.86 -15.84
N HIS A 221 -0.76 -11.13 -15.87
CA HIS A 221 -0.55 -11.97 -17.04
C HIS A 221 -1.24 -11.43 -18.29
N GLN A 222 -2.48 -10.94 -18.16
CA GLN A 222 -3.23 -10.37 -19.29
C GLN A 222 -2.55 -9.10 -19.83
N VAL A 223 -2.08 -8.23 -18.93
CA VAL A 223 -1.37 -6.99 -19.30
C VAL A 223 -0.07 -7.32 -20.04
N TYR A 224 0.72 -8.27 -19.51
CA TYR A 224 1.94 -8.73 -20.16
C TYR A 224 1.67 -9.30 -21.55
N GLN A 225 0.65 -10.16 -21.68
CA GLN A 225 0.27 -10.74 -22.97
C GLN A 225 -0.17 -9.68 -23.99
N GLN A 226 -0.95 -8.68 -23.57
CA GLN A 226 -1.37 -7.59 -24.45
C GLN A 226 -0.17 -6.77 -24.93
N ARG A 227 0.75 -6.42 -24.04
CA ARG A 227 1.95 -5.65 -24.39
C ARG A 227 2.90 -6.42 -25.29
N LEU A 228 3.12 -7.71 -25.02
CA LEU A 228 3.92 -8.57 -25.88
C LEU A 228 3.34 -8.66 -27.30
N LYS A 229 2.01 -8.70 -27.45
CA LYS A 229 1.34 -8.65 -28.76
C LYS A 229 1.57 -7.31 -29.47
N GLN A 230 1.44 -6.19 -28.77
CA GLN A 230 1.68 -4.84 -29.32
C GLN A 230 3.13 -4.69 -29.83
N LEU A 231 4.09 -5.31 -29.14
CA LEU A 231 5.51 -5.28 -29.52
C LEU A 231 5.89 -6.33 -30.59
N GLY A 232 4.94 -7.12 -31.11
CA GLY A 232 5.23 -8.19 -32.08
C GLY A 232 6.07 -9.34 -31.50
N LEU A 233 6.03 -9.53 -30.18
CA LEU A 233 6.75 -10.57 -29.43
C LEU A 233 5.89 -11.81 -29.15
N CYS A 234 4.74 -11.89 -29.80
CA CYS A 234 3.86 -13.06 -29.79
C CYS A 234 3.59 -13.53 -31.22
N SER A 235 3.40 -14.84 -31.38
CA SER A 235 2.90 -15.42 -32.61
C SER A 235 1.44 -15.01 -32.86
N SER A 236 0.95 -15.28 -34.08
CA SER A 236 -0.47 -15.07 -34.44
C SER A 236 -1.45 -15.83 -33.55
N LYS A 237 -1.02 -16.92 -32.90
CA LYS A 237 -1.81 -17.71 -31.94
C LYS A 237 -1.64 -17.24 -30.49
N GLY A 238 -0.91 -16.14 -30.24
CA GLY A 238 -0.67 -15.59 -28.91
C GLY A 238 0.41 -16.31 -28.11
N ARG A 239 1.25 -17.15 -28.74
CA ARG A 239 2.39 -17.78 -28.07
C ARG A 239 3.55 -16.79 -27.98
N VAL A 240 4.14 -16.62 -26.80
CA VAL A 240 5.30 -15.75 -26.60
C VAL A 240 6.51 -16.27 -27.37
N GLU A 241 7.12 -15.41 -28.21
CA GLU A 241 8.33 -15.67 -28.96
C GLU A 241 9.56 -15.53 -28.03
N GLN A 242 9.84 -16.59 -27.26
CA GLN A 242 10.82 -16.58 -26.17
C GLN A 242 12.22 -16.11 -26.59
N ALA A 243 12.66 -16.44 -27.81
CA ALA A 243 13.94 -16.00 -28.34
C ALA A 243 14.00 -14.47 -28.51
N LYS A 244 12.94 -13.86 -29.08
CA LYS A 244 12.84 -12.40 -29.27
C LYS A 244 12.77 -11.68 -27.93
N VAL A 245 11.96 -12.19 -26.99
CA VAL A 245 11.85 -11.63 -25.65
C VAL A 245 13.19 -11.69 -24.90
N SER A 246 13.89 -12.82 -24.99
CA SER A 246 15.21 -12.98 -24.38
C SER A 246 16.23 -12.00 -24.97
N GLN A 247 16.17 -11.77 -26.29
CA GLN A 247 17.02 -10.79 -26.96
C GLN A 247 16.72 -9.36 -26.50
N LEU A 248 15.44 -8.98 -26.40
CA LEU A 248 15.03 -7.68 -25.86
C LEU A 248 15.53 -7.51 -24.42
N PHE A 249 15.30 -8.49 -23.57
CA PHE A 249 15.70 -8.44 -22.16
C PHE A 249 17.21 -8.26 -21.97
N ARG A 250 18.03 -8.94 -22.79
CA ARG A 250 19.50 -8.77 -22.78
C ARG A 250 19.97 -7.40 -23.24
N ARG A 251 19.18 -6.68 -24.06
CA ARG A 251 19.46 -5.27 -24.42
C ARG A 251 19.11 -4.33 -23.27
N CYS A 252 18.09 -4.66 -22.48
CA CYS A 252 17.68 -3.85 -21.33
C CYS A 252 18.66 -3.98 -20.16
N TYR A 253 19.16 -5.19 -19.86
CA TYR A 253 19.97 -5.43 -18.65
C TYR A 253 21.28 -6.15 -18.94
N SER A 254 22.38 -5.59 -18.42
CA SER A 254 23.68 -6.26 -18.42
C SER A 254 23.74 -7.35 -17.34
N SER A 255 24.59 -8.36 -17.55
CA SER A 255 24.84 -9.39 -16.54
C SER A 255 25.37 -8.80 -15.23
N ASN A 256 26.17 -7.74 -15.30
CA ASN A 256 26.70 -7.05 -14.12
C ASN A 256 25.58 -6.42 -13.29
N LEU A 257 24.63 -5.74 -13.93
CA LEU A 257 23.48 -5.18 -13.24
C LEU A 257 22.64 -6.27 -12.58
N LEU A 258 22.28 -7.34 -13.31
CA LEU A 258 21.50 -8.44 -12.76
C LEU A 258 22.18 -9.11 -11.55
N ASN A 259 23.49 -9.36 -11.66
CA ASN A 259 24.28 -9.91 -10.56
C ASN A 259 24.30 -8.96 -9.34
N SER A 260 24.43 -7.65 -9.55
CA SER A 260 24.45 -6.66 -8.47
C SER A 260 23.16 -6.61 -7.66
N ILE A 261 22.02 -6.97 -8.26
CA ILE A 261 20.70 -7.06 -7.60
C ILE A 261 20.33 -8.50 -7.21
N GLY A 262 21.25 -9.46 -7.34
CA GLY A 262 21.05 -10.85 -6.94
C GLY A 262 20.14 -11.68 -7.87
N VAL A 263 19.98 -11.27 -9.13
CA VAL A 263 19.17 -11.97 -10.13
C VAL A 263 20.08 -12.66 -11.16
N PRO A 264 19.96 -13.97 -11.39
CA PRO A 264 20.74 -14.63 -12.44
C PRO A 264 20.22 -14.27 -13.83
N ALA A 265 21.13 -14.18 -14.81
CA ALA A 265 20.74 -14.00 -16.21
C ALA A 265 19.82 -15.13 -16.67
N PRO A 266 18.72 -14.84 -17.41
CA PRO A 266 17.82 -15.87 -17.91
C PRO A 266 18.52 -16.73 -18.97
N SER A 267 18.53 -18.05 -18.75
CA SER A 267 19.15 -19.04 -19.65
C SER A 267 18.19 -20.17 -19.99
N GLY A 268 18.20 -20.59 -21.25
CA GLY A 268 17.35 -21.67 -21.78
C GLY A 268 15.89 -21.28 -22.01
N LEU A 269 15.14 -22.22 -22.61
CA LEU A 269 13.73 -22.04 -22.97
C LEU A 269 12.79 -22.01 -21.75
N ASP A 270 13.19 -22.63 -20.64
CA ASP A 270 12.45 -22.66 -19.37
C ASP A 270 13.08 -21.76 -18.29
N SER A 271 13.75 -20.68 -18.73
CA SER A 271 14.27 -19.64 -17.84
C SER A 271 13.19 -19.02 -16.94
N TRP A 272 13.60 -18.36 -15.86
CA TRP A 272 12.68 -17.63 -14.99
C TRP A 272 11.87 -16.57 -15.77
N LEU A 273 12.50 -15.91 -16.75
CA LEU A 273 11.86 -14.92 -17.61
C LEU A 273 10.75 -15.55 -18.44
N ALA A 274 11.03 -16.69 -19.08
CA ALA A 274 10.04 -17.44 -19.83
C ALA A 274 8.87 -17.86 -18.94
N CYS A 275 9.15 -18.31 -17.72
CA CYS A 275 8.14 -18.75 -16.78
C CYS A 275 7.23 -17.62 -16.26
N VAL A 276 7.77 -16.43 -15.99
CA VAL A 276 7.00 -15.25 -15.54
C VAL A 276 6.00 -14.78 -16.60
N LEU A 277 6.33 -14.93 -17.88
CA LEU A 277 5.51 -14.45 -19.00
C LEU A 277 4.47 -15.47 -19.51
N ARG A 278 4.62 -16.75 -19.13
CA ARG A 278 3.64 -17.81 -19.43
C ARG A 278 2.43 -17.72 -18.51
N ALA A 279 1.39 -18.51 -18.81
CA ALA A 279 0.23 -18.63 -17.94
C ALA A 279 0.70 -18.99 -16.51
N PRO A 280 0.24 -18.26 -15.47
CA PRO A 280 0.78 -18.41 -14.13
C PRO A 280 0.45 -19.79 -13.56
N ARG A 281 1.49 -20.59 -13.29
CA ARG A 281 1.41 -21.87 -12.59
C ARG A 281 1.95 -21.81 -11.15
N ARG A 282 2.65 -20.73 -10.83
CA ARG A 282 3.25 -20.42 -9.53
C ARG A 282 3.44 -18.91 -9.40
N SER A 283 3.68 -18.44 -8.18
CA SER A 283 4.06 -17.06 -7.91
C SER A 283 5.54 -16.84 -8.19
N PHE A 284 5.90 -15.59 -8.53
CA PHE A 284 7.28 -15.18 -8.74
C PHE A 284 7.62 -13.99 -7.87
N HIS A 285 8.91 -13.84 -7.59
CA HIS A 285 9.41 -12.78 -6.74
C HIS A 285 9.17 -11.38 -7.36
N PRO A 286 8.76 -10.37 -6.58
CA PRO A 286 8.44 -9.03 -7.08
C PRO A 286 9.51 -8.39 -7.98
N LEU A 287 10.79 -8.56 -7.62
CA LEU A 287 11.91 -8.05 -8.41
C LEU A 287 11.92 -8.58 -9.86
N LEU A 288 11.50 -9.83 -10.09
CA LEU A 288 11.42 -10.40 -11.45
C LEU A 288 10.31 -9.73 -12.26
N HIS A 289 9.17 -9.47 -11.62
CA HIS A 289 8.09 -8.71 -12.25
C HIS A 289 8.50 -7.28 -12.55
N MET A 290 9.22 -6.63 -11.63
CA MET A 290 9.75 -5.28 -11.82
C MET A 290 10.68 -5.19 -13.04
N LEU A 291 11.60 -6.14 -13.19
CA LEU A 291 12.49 -6.22 -14.36
C LEU A 291 11.71 -6.41 -15.67
N VAL A 292 10.66 -7.24 -15.65
CA VAL A 292 9.77 -7.41 -16.81
C VAL A 292 9.00 -6.12 -17.13
N ILE A 293 8.49 -5.43 -16.10
CA ILE A 293 7.74 -4.18 -16.27
C ILE A 293 8.61 -3.11 -16.92
N LEU A 294 9.81 -2.83 -16.38
CA LEU A 294 10.69 -1.83 -16.98
C LEU A 294 11.19 -2.25 -18.37
N CYS A 295 11.40 -3.54 -18.61
CA CYS A 295 11.81 -4.02 -19.94
C CYS A 295 10.76 -3.79 -21.02
N LEU A 296 9.48 -3.80 -20.66
CA LEU A 296 8.35 -3.73 -21.60
C LEU A 296 7.69 -2.34 -21.66
N TRP A 297 7.80 -1.52 -20.60
CA TRP A 297 7.17 -0.21 -20.47
C TRP A 297 8.12 0.95 -20.14
N ASP A 298 9.39 0.68 -19.87
CA ASP A 298 10.41 1.63 -19.39
C ASP A 298 10.14 2.22 -17.99
N ASP A 299 8.88 2.32 -17.57
CA ASP A 299 8.46 2.85 -16.27
C ASP A 299 7.15 2.21 -15.73
N VAL A 300 6.91 2.36 -14.42
CA VAL A 300 5.73 1.79 -13.74
C VAL A 300 4.44 2.55 -14.03
N LYS A 301 4.50 3.86 -14.31
CA LYS A 301 3.32 4.69 -14.60
C LYS A 301 2.69 4.24 -15.92
N SER A 302 3.49 4.02 -16.95
CA SER A 302 3.08 3.50 -18.26
C SER A 302 2.47 2.10 -18.13
N PHE A 303 3.11 1.21 -17.36
CA PHE A 303 2.53 -0.10 -17.05
C PHE A 303 1.18 0.01 -16.33
N PHE A 304 1.05 0.92 -15.36
CA PHE A 304 -0.17 1.08 -14.57
C PHE A 304 -1.35 1.58 -15.41
N VAL A 305 -1.11 2.40 -16.43
CA VAL A 305 -2.13 2.81 -17.40
C VAL A 305 -2.69 1.60 -18.14
N ASP A 306 -1.82 0.75 -18.70
CA ASP A 306 -2.25 -0.47 -19.39
C ASP A 306 -2.92 -1.46 -18.45
N TYR A 307 -2.43 -1.58 -17.21
CA TYR A 307 -3.05 -2.41 -16.18
C TYR A 307 -4.49 -1.99 -15.85
N LYS A 308 -4.76 -0.67 -15.81
CA LYS A 308 -6.13 -0.18 -15.62
C LYS A 308 -7.03 -0.51 -16.81
N ASN A 309 -6.48 -0.44 -18.02
CA ASN A 309 -7.24 -0.57 -19.26
C ASN A 309 -7.40 -2.02 -19.76
N VAL A 310 -6.61 -2.97 -19.23
CA VAL A 310 -6.75 -4.38 -19.59
C VAL A 310 -8.15 -4.89 -19.20
N GLY A 311 -8.88 -5.41 -20.19
CA GLY A 311 -10.29 -5.79 -20.09
C GLY A 311 -11.30 -4.77 -20.64
N ASN A 312 -10.86 -3.57 -21.06
CA ASN A 312 -11.68 -2.59 -21.80
C ASN A 312 -11.48 -2.67 -23.34
N TYR A 313 -10.54 -3.50 -23.81
CA TYR A 313 -10.23 -3.71 -25.23
C TYR A 313 -10.75 -5.07 -25.74
N GLU A 314 -12.06 -5.24 -25.73
CA GLU A 314 -12.77 -6.07 -26.73
C GLU A 314 -13.79 -5.11 -27.35
N THR A 315 -13.49 -4.37 -28.41
CA THR A 315 -13.68 -4.82 -29.79
C THR A 315 -13.28 -3.67 -30.74
N THR A 316 -12.13 -3.77 -31.40
CA THR A 316 -11.91 -3.06 -32.68
C THR A 316 -11.24 -4.03 -33.62
N GLY A 317 -11.97 -4.32 -34.69
CA GLY A 317 -11.82 -5.52 -35.49
C GLY A 317 -10.55 -5.58 -36.32
N TYR A 318 -9.99 -6.78 -36.38
CA TYR A 318 -9.26 -7.23 -37.56
C TYR A 318 -10.31 -7.54 -38.64
N ARG A 319 -10.41 -6.69 -39.66
CA ARG A 319 -11.26 -6.96 -40.83
C ARG A 319 -10.69 -8.14 -41.61
N LYS A 320 -11.42 -9.26 -41.65
CA LYS A 320 -11.44 -10.14 -42.83
C LYS A 320 -12.89 -10.35 -43.23
N GLY A 321 -13.22 -9.89 -44.43
CA GLY A 321 -14.53 -10.06 -45.02
C GLY A 321 -14.77 -11.53 -45.34
N THR A 322 -15.85 -12.09 -44.81
CA THR A 322 -17.00 -12.59 -45.59
C THR A 322 -18.05 -13.12 -44.61
N ARG A 323 -19.31 -12.83 -44.92
CA ARG A 323 -20.50 -12.93 -44.06
C ARG A 323 -21.15 -14.29 -44.30
N MET A 324 -21.66 -14.98 -43.26
CA MET A 324 -23.08 -15.38 -43.20
C MET A 324 -23.53 -16.07 -41.90
N LYS A 325 -24.69 -15.56 -41.45
CA LYS A 325 -25.85 -16.06 -40.66
C LYS A 325 -25.70 -16.85 -39.35
N SER A 326 -26.37 -16.29 -38.32
CA SER A 326 -26.66 -16.83 -36.98
C SER A 326 -27.78 -17.89 -36.98
N PRO A 327 -27.86 -18.70 -35.90
CA PRO A 327 -29.08 -18.67 -35.08
C PRO A 327 -28.87 -18.68 -33.54
N ASN A 328 -29.78 -17.94 -32.89
CA ASN A 328 -30.35 -17.90 -31.52
C ASN A 328 -29.70 -18.59 -30.29
N ILE A 329 -29.43 -17.85 -29.19
CA ILE A 329 -30.29 -17.55 -27.98
C ILE A 329 -30.51 -18.83 -27.13
N ASN A 330 -30.14 -18.98 -25.84
CA ASN A 330 -30.25 -18.11 -24.67
C ASN A 330 -29.42 -18.65 -23.48
N ASN A 331 -28.88 -17.73 -22.67
CA ASN A 331 -28.66 -17.75 -21.20
C ASN A 331 -27.30 -17.14 -20.80
N LYS A 332 -27.31 -15.84 -20.46
CA LYS A 332 -26.28 -15.22 -19.62
C LYS A 332 -26.97 -14.49 -18.47
N PRO A 333 -26.48 -14.57 -17.22
CA PRO A 333 -26.92 -13.67 -16.18
C PRO A 333 -26.42 -12.26 -16.55
N ARG A 334 -27.38 -11.35 -16.75
CA ARG A 334 -27.18 -10.08 -17.48
C ARG A 334 -26.43 -8.99 -16.68
N VAL A 335 -26.17 -9.21 -15.39
CA VAL A 335 -25.52 -8.24 -14.50
C VAL A 335 -24.66 -8.97 -13.47
N ASP A 336 -23.35 -8.68 -13.46
CA ASP A 336 -22.44 -9.05 -12.37
C ASP A 336 -22.63 -8.07 -11.20
N TRP A 337 -23.46 -8.47 -10.25
CA TRP A 337 -23.81 -7.66 -9.08
C TRP A 337 -22.61 -7.41 -8.16
N ILE A 338 -21.62 -8.32 -8.09
CA ILE A 338 -20.44 -8.15 -7.22
C ILE A 338 -19.50 -7.09 -7.78
N LYS A 339 -19.26 -7.11 -9.10
CA LYS A 339 -18.47 -6.07 -9.77
C LYS A 339 -19.19 -4.72 -9.72
N ARG A 340 -20.51 -4.70 -9.95
CA ARG A 340 -21.33 -3.49 -9.88
C ARG A 340 -21.36 -2.90 -8.47
N ASP A 341 -21.48 -3.73 -7.45
CA ASP A 341 -21.44 -3.33 -6.04
C ASP A 341 -20.13 -2.63 -5.68
N LYS A 342 -18.98 -3.18 -6.10
CA LYS A 342 -17.69 -2.53 -5.87
C LYS A 342 -17.54 -1.19 -6.61
N GLN A 343 -18.00 -1.12 -7.85
CA GLN A 343 -17.92 0.10 -8.65
C GLN A 343 -18.81 1.21 -8.09
N VAL A 344 -20.05 0.88 -7.75
CA VAL A 344 -21.01 1.83 -7.17
C VAL A 344 -20.57 2.23 -5.76
N ALA A 345 -19.99 1.33 -4.97
CA ALA A 345 -19.45 1.66 -3.65
C ALA A 345 -18.30 2.68 -3.74
N HIS A 346 -17.43 2.56 -4.74
CA HIS A 346 -16.39 3.57 -4.98
C HIS A 346 -17.01 4.93 -5.32
N CYS A 347 -17.97 4.99 -6.25
CA CYS A 347 -18.66 6.25 -6.57
C CYS A 347 -19.41 6.84 -5.37
N ILE A 348 -20.04 5.99 -4.52
CA ILE A 348 -20.68 6.43 -3.27
C ILE A 348 -19.65 7.05 -2.32
N ASN A 349 -18.47 6.43 -2.17
CA ASN A 349 -17.43 6.93 -1.28
C ASN A 349 -16.93 8.31 -1.72
N GLU A 350 -16.62 8.48 -3.01
CA GLU A 350 -16.22 9.78 -3.56
C GLU A 350 -17.32 10.83 -3.37
N ALA A 351 -18.59 10.50 -3.65
CA ALA A 351 -19.71 11.41 -3.44
C ALA A 351 -19.89 11.81 -1.96
N ILE A 352 -19.66 10.89 -1.01
CA ILE A 352 -19.70 11.20 0.42
C ILE A 352 -18.59 12.19 0.79
N LEU A 353 -17.37 11.97 0.29
CA LEU A 353 -16.22 12.86 0.55
C LEU A 353 -16.47 14.26 -0.02
N GLU A 354 -16.97 14.34 -1.26
CA GLU A 354 -17.32 15.61 -1.90
C GLU A 354 -18.44 16.36 -1.17
N ILE A 355 -19.50 15.67 -0.75
CA ILE A 355 -20.63 16.31 -0.04
C ILE A 355 -20.18 16.82 1.35
N ARG A 356 -19.30 16.08 2.04
CA ARG A 356 -18.78 16.47 3.36
C ARG A 356 -17.80 17.64 3.28
N SER A 357 -16.98 17.68 2.24
CA SER A 357 -15.98 18.75 2.03
C SER A 357 -16.56 19.98 1.33
N ALA A 358 -17.82 19.94 0.89
CA ALA A 358 -18.46 21.07 0.23
C ALA A 358 -18.49 22.31 1.14
N PRO A 359 -18.08 23.49 0.64
CA PRO A 359 -18.02 24.70 1.45
C PRO A 359 -19.42 25.17 1.84
N GLY A 360 -19.49 25.78 3.02
CA GLY A 360 -20.71 26.30 3.61
C GLY A 360 -21.45 25.27 4.47
N LYS A 361 -22.77 25.41 4.53
CA LYS A 361 -23.61 24.69 5.50
C LYS A 361 -23.64 23.17 5.24
N PRO A 362 -23.52 22.32 6.29
CA PRO A 362 -23.56 20.87 6.16
C PRO A 362 -24.81 20.39 5.43
N ARG A 363 -24.60 19.51 4.45
CA ARG A 363 -25.68 18.89 3.66
C ARG A 363 -25.90 17.46 4.15
N ARG A 364 -27.14 17.13 4.51
CA ARG A 364 -27.46 15.79 4.99
C ARG A 364 -27.14 14.74 3.94
N LEU A 365 -26.38 13.72 4.35
CA LEU A 365 -26.13 12.53 3.56
C LEU A 365 -27.37 11.62 3.60
N THR A 366 -28.07 11.55 2.46
CA THR A 366 -29.21 10.66 2.23
C THR A 366 -28.98 9.79 1.01
N ILE A 367 -29.63 8.61 0.94
CA ILE A 367 -29.55 7.73 -0.24
C ILE A 367 -29.95 8.50 -1.50
N CYS A 368 -31.01 9.31 -1.41
CA CYS A 368 -31.49 10.11 -2.54
C CYS A 368 -30.44 11.12 -3.02
N ARG A 369 -29.78 11.83 -2.09
CA ARG A 369 -28.76 12.83 -2.45
C ARG A 369 -27.54 12.18 -3.08
N ILE A 370 -27.01 11.13 -2.46
CA ILE A 370 -25.85 10.38 -2.97
C ILE A 370 -26.19 9.76 -4.33
N GLY A 371 -27.37 9.13 -4.45
CA GLY A 371 -27.82 8.50 -5.68
C GLY A 371 -27.98 9.46 -6.86
N ARG A 372 -28.49 10.69 -6.62
CA ARG A 372 -28.53 11.74 -7.65
C ARG A 372 -27.13 12.23 -8.02
N HIS A 373 -26.26 12.41 -7.03
CA HIS A 373 -24.89 12.89 -7.22
C HIS A 373 -24.08 11.97 -8.16
N ILE A 374 -24.26 10.66 -8.03
CA ILE A 374 -23.55 9.67 -8.87
C ILE A 374 -24.34 9.23 -10.12
N GLY A 375 -25.53 9.79 -10.36
CA GLY A 375 -26.40 9.39 -11.48
C GLY A 375 -26.96 7.96 -11.40
N GLN A 376 -27.03 7.36 -10.21
CA GLN A 376 -27.45 5.96 -9.99
C GLN A 376 -28.58 5.83 -8.96
N LEU A 377 -29.44 6.85 -8.81
CA LEU A 377 -30.52 6.85 -7.82
C LEU A 377 -31.43 5.61 -7.91
N ALA A 378 -31.91 5.30 -9.12
CA ALA A 378 -32.81 4.16 -9.36
C ALA A 378 -32.17 2.82 -8.99
N LEU A 379 -30.84 2.69 -9.13
CA LEU A 379 -30.09 1.49 -8.76
C LEU A 379 -30.06 1.32 -7.23
N LEU A 380 -29.81 2.42 -6.50
CA LEU A 380 -29.77 2.39 -5.03
C LEU A 380 -31.15 2.22 -4.38
N GLU A 381 -32.22 2.68 -5.02
CA GLU A 381 -33.57 2.51 -4.48
C GLU A 381 -34.13 1.10 -4.74
N ARG A 382 -33.84 0.51 -5.91
CA ARG A 382 -34.47 -0.75 -6.34
C ARG A 382 -33.64 -2.02 -6.11
N HIS A 383 -32.32 -1.89 -5.95
CA HIS A 383 -31.42 -3.05 -5.97
C HIS A 383 -30.35 -3.05 -4.86
N LEU A 384 -30.55 -2.28 -3.79
CA LEU A 384 -29.57 -2.19 -2.68
C LEU A 384 -29.39 -3.51 -1.92
N ASP A 385 -30.39 -4.39 -1.95
CA ASP A 385 -30.32 -5.78 -1.46
C ASP A 385 -29.25 -6.61 -2.18
N LYS A 386 -28.97 -6.30 -3.44
CA LYS A 386 -27.97 -6.99 -4.27
C LYS A 386 -26.60 -6.30 -4.24
N LEU A 387 -26.45 -5.23 -3.44
CA LEU A 387 -25.24 -4.42 -3.34
C LEU A 387 -24.75 -4.35 -1.87
N PRO A 388 -24.26 -5.47 -1.30
CA PRO A 388 -23.90 -5.53 0.12
C PRO A 388 -22.81 -4.53 0.56
N ILE A 389 -21.83 -4.22 -0.30
CA ILE A 389 -20.79 -3.23 0.00
C ILE A 389 -21.39 -1.82 -0.02
N CYS A 390 -22.17 -1.47 -1.04
CA CYS A 390 -22.88 -0.19 -1.07
C CYS A 390 -23.81 -0.03 0.12
N ARG A 391 -24.54 -1.09 0.49
CA ARG A 391 -25.45 -1.11 1.65
C ARG A 391 -24.68 -0.85 2.95
N ALA A 392 -23.57 -1.55 3.17
CA ALA A 392 -22.73 -1.35 4.35
C ALA A 392 -22.12 0.06 4.41
N LEU A 393 -21.65 0.58 3.26
CA LEU A 393 -21.06 1.90 3.16
C LEU A 393 -22.08 3.02 3.42
N LEU A 394 -23.29 2.89 2.86
CA LEU A 394 -24.40 3.81 3.12
C LEU A 394 -24.85 3.72 4.58
N HIS A 395 -25.04 2.53 5.13
CA HIS A 395 -25.46 2.37 6.53
C HIS A 395 -24.50 3.07 7.52
N ARG A 396 -23.19 3.03 7.25
CA ARG A 396 -22.18 3.68 8.10
C ARG A 396 -22.13 5.20 7.98
N ASN A 397 -22.65 5.78 6.90
CA ASN A 397 -22.45 7.20 6.58
C ASN A 397 -23.75 8.02 6.50
N LEU A 398 -24.90 7.37 6.37
CA LEU A 398 -26.19 8.04 6.35
C LEU A 398 -26.54 8.58 7.73
N GLU A 399 -26.93 9.84 7.76
CA GLU A 399 -27.20 10.54 9.02
C GLU A 399 -28.68 10.46 9.37
N THR A 400 -29.00 10.26 10.65
CA THR A 400 -30.36 10.50 11.15
C THR A 400 -30.67 12.00 11.14
N VAL A 401 -31.94 12.37 11.28
CA VAL A 401 -32.32 13.79 11.37
C VAL A 401 -31.66 14.43 12.61
N VAL A 402 -31.61 13.70 13.72
CA VAL A 402 -30.95 14.12 14.97
C VAL A 402 -29.45 14.37 14.74
N GLN A 403 -28.73 13.40 14.15
CA GLN A 403 -27.29 13.54 13.90
C GLN A 403 -26.98 14.71 12.97
N HIS A 404 -27.77 14.86 11.91
CA HIS A 404 -27.61 15.98 10.99
C HIS A 404 -27.85 17.34 11.64
N GLN A 405 -28.82 17.44 12.56
CA GLN A 405 -29.03 18.67 13.33
C GLN A 405 -27.87 18.98 14.27
N LYS A 406 -27.29 17.97 14.94
CA LYS A 406 -26.07 18.15 15.76
C LYS A 406 -24.90 18.67 14.93
N ASN A 407 -24.63 18.05 13.77
CA ASN A 407 -23.56 18.50 12.87
C ASN A 407 -23.77 19.95 12.37
N LYS A 408 -25.03 20.37 12.19
CA LYS A 408 -25.36 21.76 11.82
C LYS A 408 -25.18 22.73 12.99
N ILE A 409 -25.46 22.31 14.22
CA ILE A 409 -25.16 23.08 15.42
C ILE A 409 -23.65 23.28 15.53
N ASP A 410 -22.86 22.22 15.35
CA ASP A 410 -21.39 22.29 15.40
C ASP A 410 -20.85 23.28 14.39
N TRP A 411 -21.26 23.14 13.14
CA TRP A 411 -20.88 24.08 12.09
C TRP A 411 -21.30 25.53 12.39
N ALA A 412 -22.50 25.73 12.95
CA ALA A 412 -22.98 27.08 13.30
C ALA A 412 -22.17 27.69 14.44
N PHE A 413 -21.74 26.90 15.43
CA PHE A 413 -20.81 27.34 16.46
C PHE A 413 -19.50 27.81 15.84
N ASP A 414 -18.86 26.96 15.04
CA ASP A 414 -17.57 27.26 14.45
C ASP A 414 -17.65 28.51 13.54
N SER A 415 -18.71 28.61 12.73
CA SER A 415 -18.97 29.77 11.86
C SER A 415 -19.16 31.08 12.67
N LEU A 416 -19.90 31.03 13.78
CA LEU A 416 -20.15 32.20 14.62
C LEU A 416 -18.90 32.63 15.40
N ILE A 417 -18.11 31.69 15.90
CA ILE A 417 -16.82 31.96 16.55
C ILE A 417 -15.86 32.63 15.56
N LEU A 418 -15.72 32.06 14.35
CA LEU A 418 -14.85 32.59 13.30
C LEU A 418 -15.26 34.00 12.85
N SER A 419 -16.56 34.31 12.91
CA SER A 419 -17.08 35.64 12.58
C SER A 419 -17.13 36.61 13.76
N GLY A 420 -16.61 36.22 14.94
CA GLY A 420 -16.56 37.07 16.14
C GLY A 420 -17.93 37.36 16.76
N ASN A 421 -18.95 36.56 16.44
CA ASN A 421 -20.30 36.76 16.93
C ASN A 421 -20.52 36.07 18.28
N VAL A 422 -21.25 36.74 19.18
CA VAL A 422 -21.68 36.13 20.46
C VAL A 422 -22.57 34.92 20.18
N LEU A 423 -22.25 33.81 20.85
CA LEU A 423 -22.99 32.55 20.79
C LEU A 423 -24.24 32.65 21.67
N SER A 424 -25.42 32.51 21.05
CA SER A 424 -26.70 32.40 21.73
C SER A 424 -27.57 31.37 21.02
N GLU A 425 -28.46 30.71 21.76
CA GLU A 425 -29.32 29.63 21.22
C GLU A 425 -30.07 30.08 19.95
N TRP A 426 -30.76 31.22 19.99
CA TRP A 426 -31.53 31.70 18.84
C TRP A 426 -30.66 31.99 17.61
N ARG A 427 -29.42 32.48 17.81
CA ARG A 427 -28.50 32.84 16.73
C ARG A 427 -27.90 31.59 16.09
N ILE A 428 -27.53 30.61 16.92
CA ILE A 428 -27.08 29.29 16.46
C ILE A 428 -28.18 28.61 15.65
N LEU A 429 -29.42 28.62 16.11
CA LEU A 429 -30.54 28.05 15.37
C LEU A 429 -30.78 28.76 14.03
N ARG A 430 -30.64 30.09 14.00
CA ARG A 430 -30.76 30.88 12.77
C ARG A 430 -29.65 30.53 11.79
N GLU A 431 -28.39 30.52 12.24
CA GLU A 431 -27.22 30.19 11.43
C GLU A 431 -27.30 28.74 10.93
N ALA A 432 -27.67 27.81 11.80
CA ALA A 432 -27.99 26.42 11.46
C ALA A 432 -29.27 26.29 10.63
N ALA A 433 -30.06 27.34 10.37
CA ALA A 433 -31.39 27.27 9.73
C ALA A 433 -32.21 26.08 10.26
N MET A 434 -32.36 26.01 11.58
CA MET A 434 -33.14 25.03 12.29
C MET A 434 -34.41 25.70 12.82
N ARG A 435 -35.57 25.28 12.29
CA ARG A 435 -36.88 25.80 12.70
C ARG A 435 -37.48 25.04 13.88
N LYS A 436 -37.16 23.74 14.00
CA LYS A 436 -37.63 22.83 15.04
C LYS A 436 -36.55 21.79 15.35
N TYR A 437 -36.48 21.38 16.60
CA TYR A 437 -35.65 20.28 17.04
C TYR A 437 -36.25 18.93 16.62
N ALA A 438 -35.38 17.99 16.23
CA ALA A 438 -35.80 16.64 15.85
C ALA A 438 -36.11 15.76 17.06
N SER A 439 -35.48 16.04 18.22
CA SER A 439 -35.74 15.39 19.50
C SER A 439 -35.22 16.25 20.64
N THR A 440 -35.58 15.89 21.88
CA THR A 440 -35.03 16.48 23.12
C THR A 440 -33.51 16.32 23.19
N ASP A 441 -32.94 15.25 22.63
CA ASP A 441 -31.49 15.03 22.61
C ASP A 441 -30.72 16.12 21.86
N VAL A 442 -31.33 16.73 20.83
CA VAL A 442 -30.73 17.84 20.10
C VAL A 442 -30.73 19.11 20.96
N VAL A 443 -31.78 19.31 21.73
CA VAL A 443 -31.90 20.44 22.68
C VAL A 443 -30.84 20.32 23.76
N SER A 444 -30.77 19.16 24.42
CA SER A 444 -29.77 18.90 25.46
C SER A 444 -28.34 19.06 24.94
N TYR A 445 -28.08 18.60 23.70
CA TYR A 445 -26.77 18.76 23.06
C TYR A 445 -26.39 20.22 22.85
N LEU A 446 -27.32 21.05 22.35
CA LEU A 446 -27.10 22.49 22.16
C LEU A 446 -26.83 23.20 23.50
N GLN A 447 -27.65 22.91 24.51
CA GLN A 447 -27.52 23.52 25.84
C GLN A 447 -26.20 23.15 26.51
N GLN A 448 -25.78 21.89 26.41
CA GLN A 448 -24.48 21.43 26.91
C GLN A 448 -23.32 22.16 26.23
N LYS A 449 -23.39 22.33 24.91
CA LYS A 449 -22.36 23.04 24.15
C LYS A 449 -22.26 24.52 24.54
N LEU A 450 -23.40 25.18 24.72
CA LEU A 450 -23.45 26.57 25.21
C LEU A 450 -22.83 26.71 26.60
N LYS A 451 -23.15 25.79 27.52
CA LYS A 451 -22.61 25.81 28.89
C LYS A 451 -21.08 25.65 28.91
N LEU A 452 -20.55 24.67 28.19
CA LEU A 452 -19.10 24.42 28.10
C LEU A 452 -18.34 25.64 27.55
N ASN A 453 -18.93 26.34 26.57
CA ASN A 453 -18.31 27.53 26.00
C ASN A 453 -18.29 28.72 26.97
N ILE A 454 -19.32 28.87 27.82
CA ILE A 454 -19.36 29.90 28.86
C ILE A 454 -18.30 29.61 29.93
N GLU A 455 -18.19 28.36 30.38
CA GLU A 455 -17.17 27.95 31.36
C GLU A 455 -15.75 28.18 30.84
N GLN A 456 -15.48 27.90 29.57
CA GLN A 456 -14.18 28.15 28.94
C GLN A 456 -13.89 29.66 28.79
N ALA A 457 -14.89 30.48 28.51
CA ALA A 457 -14.73 31.94 28.45
C ALA A 457 -14.47 32.55 29.83
N SER A 458 -15.05 32.02 30.91
CA SER A 458 -14.84 32.48 32.29
C SER A 458 -13.48 32.07 32.90
N ILE A 459 -12.80 31.08 32.32
CA ILE A 459 -11.44 30.67 32.73
C ILE A 459 -10.36 31.49 31.99
N ALA A 460 -10.71 32.07 30.85
CA ALA A 460 -9.82 32.87 30.01
C ALA A 460 -9.89 34.39 30.27
N SER A 461 -10.89 34.83 31.05
CA SER A 461 -11.07 36.19 31.58
C SER A 461 -10.57 36.30 33.01
#